data_AF-A0A9P7ESR3-F1
#
_entry.id   AF-A0A9P7ESR3-F1
#
_cell.length_a   1.000
_cell.length_b   1.000
_cell.length_c   1.000
_cell.angle_alpha   90.00
_cell.angle_beta   90.00
_cell.angle_gamma   90.00
#
_symmetry.space_group_name_H-M   'P 1'
#
loop_
_entity.id
_entity.type
_entity.pdbx_description
1 polymer ?
#
loop_
_entity_poly.entity_id
_entity_poly.type
_entity_poly.pdbx_seq_one_letter_code
_entity_poly.pdbx_strand_id
1 'polypeptide(L)'
;KPESGFRYLVGFLRHQGIRVQQHRVWQSLRRVDRLGQRLRERRVTRRRKYRVARPNALWHVDGHHKLIRWGFVIHGFIDGYCRTVS
;
A
#
# COMPACT_ATOMS: atom_id res chain seq x y z
N LYS A 1 -3.04 0.99 0.88
CA LYS A 1 -2.25 2.03 1.59
C LYS A 1 -3.03 2.47 2.84
N PRO A 2 -2.42 2.51 4.03
CA PRO A 2 -3.14 2.77 5.29
C PRO A 2 -3.53 4.24 5.51
N GLU A 3 -2.91 5.18 4.79
CA GLU A 3 -3.14 6.64 4.88
C GLU A 3 -4.29 7.17 4.02
N SER A 4 -4.89 6.33 3.16
CA SER A 4 -5.83 6.78 2.12
C SER A 4 -7.06 7.49 2.72
N GLY A 5 -7.60 6.96 3.82
CA GLY A 5 -8.79 7.54 4.46
C GLY A 5 -8.54 8.90 5.11
N PHE A 6 -7.36 9.11 5.71
CA PHE A 6 -7.02 10.39 6.34
C PHE A 6 -6.80 11.47 5.28
N ARG A 7 -6.00 11.16 4.24
CA ARG A 7 -5.73 12.10 3.15
C ARG A 7 -7.00 12.44 2.37
N TYR A 8 -7.88 11.46 2.16
CA TYR A 8 -9.19 11.68 1.55
C TYR A 8 -10.06 12.61 2.40
N LEU A 9 -10.15 12.38 3.72
CA LEU A 9 -10.94 13.23 4.61
C LEU A 9 -10.42 14.67 4.66
N VAL A 10 -9.09 14.85 4.74
CA VAL A 10 -8.47 16.18 4.69
C VAL A 10 -8.75 16.87 3.35
N GLY A 11 -8.68 16.12 2.24
CA GLY A 11 -9.03 16.63 0.91
C GLY A 11 -10.50 17.05 0.81
N PHE A 12 -11.41 16.23 1.33
CA PHE A 12 -12.85 16.51 1.37
C PHE A 12 -13.17 17.76 2.18
N LEU A 13 -12.60 17.91 3.38
CA LEU A 13 -12.78 19.11 4.21
C LEU A 13 -12.28 20.37 3.49
N ARG A 14 -11.13 20.28 2.82
CA ARG A 14 -10.58 21.39 2.03
C ARG A 14 -11.47 21.76 0.84
N HIS A 15 -12.05 20.78 0.16
CA HIS A 15 -13.01 21.02 -0.93
C HIS A 15 -14.26 21.76 -0.43
N GLN A 16 -14.68 21.50 0.81
CA GLN A 16 -15.78 22.21 1.47
C GLN A 16 -15.36 23.58 2.06
N GLY A 17 -14.14 24.05 1.78
CA GLY A 17 -13.60 25.31 2.31
C GLY A 17 -13.15 25.24 3.79
N ILE A 18 -13.24 24.07 4.42
CA ILE A 18 -12.95 23.88 5.83
C ILE A 18 -11.45 23.58 6.00
N ARG A 19 -10.70 24.57 6.50
CA ARG A 19 -9.27 24.43 6.81
C ARG A 19 -9.06 24.13 8.29
N VAL A 20 -8.76 22.88 8.60
CA VAL A 20 -8.52 22.41 9.98
C VAL A 20 -7.12 21.82 10.08
N GLN A 21 -6.46 22.04 11.22
CA GLN A 21 -5.15 21.46 11.53
C GLN A 21 -5.23 19.92 11.52
N GLN A 22 -4.21 19.28 10.93
CA GLN A 22 -4.19 17.82 10.76
C GLN A 22 -4.36 17.05 12.08
N HIS A 23 -3.78 17.54 13.18
CA HIS A 23 -3.89 16.87 14.48
C HIS A 23 -5.34 16.86 15.01
N ARG A 24 -6.14 17.90 14.74
CA ARG A 24 -7.55 17.96 15.17
C ARG A 24 -8.40 16.99 14.36
N VAL A 25 -8.13 16.89 13.06
CA VAL A 25 -8.76 15.88 12.18
C VAL A 25 -8.44 14.47 12.68
N TRP A 26 -7.18 14.21 13.05
CA TRP A 26 -6.74 12.95 13.65
C TRP A 26 -7.45 12.62 14.97
N GLN A 27 -7.53 13.59 15.89
CA GLN A 27 -8.24 13.42 17.15
C GLN A 27 -9.73 13.14 16.93
N SER A 28 -10.36 13.80 15.96
CA SER A 28 -11.75 13.54 15.62
C SER A 28 -11.97 12.14 15.04
N LEU A 29 -11.12 11.72 14.09
CA LEU A 29 -11.12 10.36 13.56
C LEU A 29 -10.93 9.31 14.65
N ARG A 30 -10.01 9.53 15.60
CA ARG A 30 -9.81 8.62 16.73
C ARG A 30 -11.00 8.54 17.69
N ARG A 31 -11.82 9.59 17.79
CA ARG A 31 -13.04 9.57 18.60
C ARG A 31 -14.16 8.80 17.90
N VAL A 32 -14.33 9.03 16.59
CA VAL A 32 -15.43 8.44 15.81
C VAL A 32 -15.13 7.01 15.33
N ASP A 33 -13.87 6.71 14.99
CA ASP A 33 -13.47 5.48 14.29
C ASP A 33 -12.43 4.64 15.06
N ARG A 34 -12.66 4.41 16.37
CA ARG A 34 -11.80 3.50 17.17
C ARG A 34 -11.78 2.07 16.62
N LEU A 35 -12.92 1.63 16.09
CA LEU A 35 -13.11 0.27 15.55
C LEU A 35 -12.44 0.11 14.19
N GLY A 36 -12.62 1.06 13.25
CA GLY A 36 -11.96 1.01 11.95
C GLY A 36 -10.44 1.17 12.05
N GLN A 37 -9.94 1.88 13.06
CA GLN A 37 -8.50 1.94 13.34
C GLN A 37 -7.92 0.57 13.74
N ARG A 38 -8.56 -0.14 14.68
CA ARG A 38 -8.17 -1.51 15.08
C ARG A 38 -8.32 -2.52 13.95
N LEU A 39 -9.38 -2.41 13.15
CA LEU A 39 -9.59 -3.28 11.98
C LEU A 39 -8.52 -3.05 10.90
N ARG A 40 -8.06 -1.80 10.72
CA ARG A 40 -6.96 -1.47 9.80
C ARG A 40 -5.62 -1.99 10.30
N GLU A 41 -5.34 -1.88 11.60
CA GLU A 41 -4.16 -2.49 12.22
C GLU A 41 -4.13 -4.01 12.00
N ARG A 42 -5.27 -4.69 12.17
CA ARG A 42 -5.41 -6.12 11.87
C ARG A 42 -5.25 -6.46 10.39
N ARG A 43 -5.61 -5.55 9.49
CA ARG A 43 -5.44 -5.71 8.03
C ARG A 43 -4.04 -5.38 7.51
N VAL A 44 -3.13 -4.87 8.34
CA VAL A 44 -1.74 -4.72 7.91
C VAL A 44 -1.17 -6.12 7.74
N THR A 45 -1.00 -6.55 6.49
CA THR A 45 -0.35 -7.81 6.16
C THR A 45 1.04 -7.80 6.80
N ARG A 46 1.21 -8.61 7.86
CA ARG A 46 2.51 -8.77 8.51
C ARG A 46 3.45 -9.37 7.48
N ARG A 47 4.46 -8.60 7.04
CA ARG A 47 5.50 -9.10 6.13
C ARG A 47 6.12 -10.34 6.75
N ARG A 48 5.85 -11.51 6.19
CA ARG A 48 6.46 -12.77 6.61
C ARG A 48 7.92 -12.78 6.14
N LYS A 49 8.82 -13.33 6.96
CA LYS A 49 10.18 -13.65 6.51
C LYS A 49 10.06 -14.78 5.48
N TYR A 50 10.11 -14.42 4.21
CA TYR A 50 10.15 -15.35 3.11
C TYR A 50 11.56 -15.95 3.01
N ARG A 51 11.71 -17.24 2.70
CA ARG A 51 12.99 -17.91 2.39
C ARG A 51 12.69 -19.03 1.40
N VAL A 52 13.48 -19.12 0.34
CA VAL A 52 13.46 -20.24 -0.61
C VAL A 52 14.67 -21.11 -0.31
N ALA A 53 14.58 -22.42 -0.51
CA ALA A 53 15.60 -23.36 -0.07
C ALA A 53 16.94 -23.23 -0.83
N ARG A 54 16.89 -22.96 -2.14
CA ARG A 54 18.05 -22.93 -3.04
C ARG A 54 17.79 -21.99 -4.24
N PRO A 55 18.83 -21.47 -4.92
CA PRO A 55 18.69 -20.80 -6.21
C PRO A 55 17.91 -21.64 -7.22
N ASN A 56 17.15 -21.00 -8.10
CA ASN A 56 16.33 -21.60 -9.16
C ASN A 56 15.19 -22.52 -8.68
N ALA A 57 14.95 -22.64 -7.37
CA ALA A 57 13.86 -23.46 -6.85
C ALA A 57 12.48 -22.78 -7.00
N LEU A 58 12.45 -21.46 -7.18
CA LEU A 58 11.23 -20.70 -7.46
C LEU A 58 11.55 -19.39 -8.18
N TRP A 59 10.79 -19.09 -9.22
CA TRP A 59 10.86 -17.83 -9.95
C TRP A 59 9.58 -17.02 -9.76
N HIS A 60 9.73 -15.72 -9.53
CA HIS A 60 8.63 -14.76 -9.50
C HIS A 60 8.58 -14.02 -10.83
N VAL A 61 7.37 -13.88 -11.37
CA VAL A 61 7.10 -13.13 -12.59
C VAL A 61 6.07 -12.05 -12.27
N ASP A 62 6.37 -10.80 -12.59
CA ASP A 62 5.44 -9.68 -12.41
C ASP A 62 5.34 -8.81 -13.67
N GLY A 63 4.14 -8.31 -13.93
CA GLY A 63 3.81 -7.51 -15.10
C GLY A 63 3.59 -6.04 -14.74
N HIS A 64 4.33 -5.14 -15.39
CA HIS A 64 4.19 -3.70 -15.25
C HIS A 64 3.36 -3.10 -16.39
N HIS A 65 2.09 -2.77 -16.11
CA HIS A 65 1.11 -2.40 -17.14
C HIS A 65 0.89 -0.89 -17.27
N LYS A 66 1.72 -0.02 -16.66
CA LYS A 66 1.48 1.44 -16.71
C LYS A 66 1.51 2.01 -18.12
N LEU A 67 2.22 1.37 -19.04
CA LEU A 67 2.38 1.80 -20.43
C LEU A 67 1.46 1.04 -21.40
N ILE A 68 0.48 0.28 -20.89
CA ILE A 68 -0.39 -0.57 -21.72
C ILE A 68 -1.21 0.24 -22.74
N ARG A 69 -1.54 1.49 -22.42
CA ARG A 69 -2.24 2.41 -23.35
C ARG A 69 -1.42 2.71 -24.61
N TRP A 70 -0.10 2.52 -24.54
CA TRP A 70 0.83 2.75 -25.64
C TRP A 70 1.33 1.42 -26.22
N GLY A 71 0.70 0.30 -25.84
CA GLY A 71 1.06 -1.04 -26.31
C GLY A 71 2.23 -1.69 -25.57
N PHE A 72 2.80 -1.06 -24.54
CA PHE A 72 3.96 -1.59 -23.82
C PHE A 72 3.58 -2.24 -22.49
N VAL A 73 4.07 -3.46 -22.27
CA VAL A 73 4.03 -4.17 -21.00
C VAL A 73 5.42 -4.70 -20.69
N ILE A 74 5.92 -4.39 -19.50
CA ILE A 74 7.26 -4.83 -19.06
C ILE A 74 7.07 -6.00 -18.09
N HIS A 75 7.72 -7.13 -18.35
CA HIS A 75 7.70 -8.29 -17.46
C HIS A 75 9.06 -8.41 -16.76
N GLY A 76 9.04 -8.55 -15.44
CA GLY A 76 10.24 -8.78 -14.63
C GLY A 76 10.26 -10.20 -14.07
N PHE A 77 11.44 -10.83 -14.09
CA PHE A 77 11.68 -12.15 -13.54
C PHE A 77 12.69 -12.06 -12.41
N ILE A 78 12.38 -12.67 -11.27
CA ILE A 78 13.24 -12.64 -10.07
C ILE A 78 13.33 -14.05 -9.48
N ASP A 79 14.55 -14.54 -9.26
CA ASP A 79 14.75 -15.78 -8.49
C ASP A 79 14.39 -15.54 -7.01
N GLY A 80 13.53 -16.40 -6.47
CA GLY A 80 12.97 -16.26 -5.13
C GLY A 80 13.99 -16.46 -4.00
N TYR A 81 15.14 -17.07 -4.31
CA TYR A 81 16.25 -17.25 -3.36
C TYR A 81 17.10 -15.99 -3.23
N CYS A 82 17.67 -15.47 -4.32
CA CYS A 82 18.56 -14.30 -4.27
C CYS A 82 17.79 -12.96 -4.25
N ARG A 83 16.57 -12.91 -4.81
CA ARG A 83 15.74 -11.69 -4.94
C ARG A 83 16.39 -10.55 -5.69
N THR A 84 17.41 -10.84 -6.49
CA THR A 84 18.03 -9.85 -7.37
C THR A 84 17.27 -9.78 -8.68
N VAL A 85 17.07 -8.55 -9.15
CA VAL A 85 16.61 -8.29 -10.53
C VAL A 85 17.85 -8.41 -11.40
N SER A 86 17.85 -9.38 -12.31
CA SER A 86 18.88 -9.50 -13.36
C SER A 86 18.61 -8.54 -14.50
#